data_AF-A0AB33JH80-F1
#
_entry.id   AF-A0AB33JH80-F1
#
_cell.length_a   1.000
_cell.length_b   1.000
_cell.length_c   1.000
_cell.angle_alpha   90.00
_cell.angle_beta   90.00
_cell.angle_gamma   90.00
#
_symmetry.space_group_name_H-M   'P 1'
#
loop_
_entity.id
_entity.type
_entity.pdbx_description
1 polymer ?
#
loop_
_entity_poly.entity_id
_entity_poly.type
_entity_poly.pdbx_seq_one_letter_code
_entity_poly.pdbx_strand_id
1 'polypeptide(L)'
;MKMSKFLDEIKKRIQVWHEQRAERIEAERQALLDAEARKAVQVMEFNGELYACVNGVPLFGVSDINGTLPEAVAKARQNYKDWKEEKVWEK
;
A
#
# COMPACT_ATOMS: atom_id res chain seq x y z
N MET A 1 -21.46 -12.31 49.24
CA MET A 1 -20.72 -11.54 48.23
C MET A 1 -21.45 -11.75 46.91
N LYS A 2 -22.19 -10.72 46.46
CA LYS A 2 -23.39 -10.89 45.64
C LYS A 2 -23.04 -11.08 44.16
N MET A 3 -23.78 -11.98 43.51
CA MET A 3 -23.74 -12.38 42.09
C MET A 3 -23.40 -11.25 41.09
N SER A 4 -23.79 -10.00 41.40
CA SER A 4 -23.49 -8.81 40.61
C SER A 4 -21.99 -8.58 40.37
N LYS A 5 -21.14 -8.70 41.40
CA LYS A 5 -19.69 -8.48 41.24
C LYS A 5 -19.05 -9.50 40.30
N PHE A 6 -19.55 -10.74 40.31
CA PHE A 6 -19.06 -11.80 39.43
C PHE A 6 -19.46 -11.57 37.97
N LEU A 7 -20.71 -11.12 37.73
CA LEU A 7 -21.19 -10.76 36.39
C LEU A 7 -20.46 -9.53 35.82
N ASP A 8 -20.16 -8.54 36.67
CA ASP A 8 -19.42 -7.34 36.26
C ASP A 8 -17.98 -7.68 35.84
N GLU A 9 -17.34 -8.61 36.54
CA GLU A 9 -15.98 -9.08 36.22
C GLU A 9 -15.95 -9.84 34.88
N ILE A 10 -16.95 -10.69 34.64
CA ILE A 10 -17.12 -11.41 33.37
C ILE A 10 -17.33 -10.41 32.22
N LYS A 11 -18.21 -9.41 32.42
CA LYS A 11 -18.48 -8.38 31.41
C LYS A 11 -17.22 -7.60 31.04
N LYS A 12 -16.39 -7.21 32.03
CA LYS A 12 -15.10 -6.55 31.80
C LYS A 12 -14.13 -7.41 30.99
N ARG A 13 -14.02 -8.71 31.30
CA ARG A 13 -13.14 -9.63 30.56
C ARG A 13 -13.59 -9.83 29.12
N ILE A 14 -14.90 -9.95 28.89
CA ILE A 14 -15.48 -10.04 27.54
C ILE A 14 -15.21 -8.75 26.75
N GLN A 15 -15.37 -7.60 27.38
CA GLN A 15 -15.10 -6.31 26.75
C GLN A 15 -13.63 -6.19 26.31
N VAL A 16 -12.68 -6.48 27.21
CA VAL A 16 -11.25 -6.48 26.87
C VAL A 16 -10.93 -7.48 25.76
N TRP A 17 -11.57 -8.66 25.76
CA TRP A 17 -11.40 -9.64 24.69
C TRP A 17 -11.88 -9.13 23.33
N HIS A 18 -13.02 -8.43 23.28
CA HIS A 18 -13.52 -7.81 22.06
C HIS A 18 -12.58 -6.71 21.55
N GLU A 19 -12.08 -5.87 22.44
CA GLU A 19 -11.12 -4.81 22.12
C GLU A 19 -9.83 -5.41 21.52
N GLN A 20 -9.23 -6.40 22.19
CA GLN A 20 -8.05 -7.11 21.68
C GLN A 20 -8.31 -7.86 20.37
N ARG A 21 -9.51 -8.39 20.17
CA ARG A 21 -9.88 -9.07 18.91
C ARG A 21 -10.03 -8.06 17.78
N ALA A 22 -10.61 -6.90 18.03
CA ALA A 22 -10.70 -5.81 17.06
C ALA A 22 -9.31 -5.31 16.68
N GLU A 23 -8.42 -5.10 17.66
CA GLU A 23 -7.02 -4.71 17.43
C GLU A 23 -6.26 -5.72 16.57
N ARG A 24 -6.42 -7.03 16.83
CA ARG A 24 -5.80 -8.07 16.00
C ARG A 24 -6.29 -8.05 14.57
N ILE A 25 -7.60 -7.92 14.37
CA ILE A 25 -8.20 -7.86 13.01
C ILE A 25 -7.69 -6.62 12.26
N GLU A 26 -7.61 -5.48 12.94
CA GLU A 26 -7.08 -4.26 12.33
C GLU A 26 -5.58 -4.39 12.02
N ALA A 27 -4.78 -4.96 12.92
CA ALA A 27 -3.36 -5.22 12.68
C ALA A 27 -3.13 -6.17 11.51
N GLU A 28 -3.90 -7.26 11.41
CA GLU A 28 -3.86 -8.18 10.27
C GLU A 28 -4.22 -7.46 8.97
N ARG A 29 -5.23 -6.60 8.99
CA ARG A 29 -5.63 -5.80 7.83
C ARG A 29 -4.52 -4.84 7.39
N GLN A 30 -3.89 -4.13 8.33
CA GLN A 30 -2.78 -3.23 8.03
C GLN A 30 -1.57 -4.00 7.47
N ALA A 31 -1.26 -5.19 8.01
CA ALA A 31 -0.18 -6.03 7.51
C ALA A 31 -0.45 -6.53 6.08
N LEU A 32 -1.69 -6.89 5.75
CA LEU A 32 -2.08 -7.24 4.39
C LEU A 32 -1.93 -6.06 3.44
N LEU A 33 -2.36 -4.86 3.85
CA LEU A 33 -2.21 -3.65 3.04
C LEU A 33 -0.74 -3.27 2.81
N ASP A 34 0.11 -3.40 3.83
CA ASP A 34 1.56 -3.17 3.69
C ASP A 34 2.20 -4.20 2.74
N ALA A 35 1.81 -5.47 2.83
CA ALA A 35 2.29 -6.51 1.92
C ALA A 35 1.82 -6.26 0.47
N GLU A 36 0.59 -5.80 0.28
CA GLU A 36 0.07 -5.41 -1.04
C GLU A 36 0.80 -4.18 -1.58
N ALA A 37 0.97 -3.14 -0.76
CA ALA A 37 1.68 -1.92 -1.14
C ALA A 37 3.12 -2.20 -1.57
N ARG A 38 3.85 -3.08 -0.88
CA ARG A 38 5.21 -3.49 -1.25
C ARG A 38 5.29 -4.28 -2.55
N LYS A 39 4.21 -4.98 -2.92
CA LYS A 39 4.14 -5.71 -4.20
C LYS A 39 3.72 -4.79 -5.35
N ALA A 40 2.79 -3.89 -5.08
CA ALA A 40 2.27 -2.97 -6.09
C ALA A 40 3.24 -1.84 -6.35
N VAL A 41 3.79 -1.20 -5.32
CA VAL A 41 4.68 -0.05 -5.41
C VAL A 41 6.13 -0.49 -5.28
N GLN A 42 6.88 -0.38 -6.37
CA GLN A 42 8.24 -0.87 -6.46
C GLN A 42 9.14 0.06 -7.27
N VAL A 43 10.45 -0.07 -7.10
CA VAL A 43 11.43 0.53 -8.01
C VAL A 43 11.86 -0.53 -9.03
N MET A 44 11.81 -0.20 -10.31
CA MET A 44 12.32 -1.06 -11.38
C MET A 44 13.05 -0.23 -12.44
N GLU A 45 13.89 -0.91 -13.21
CA GLU A 45 14.57 -0.33 -14.36
C GLU A 45 13.65 -0.37 -15.59
N PHE A 46 13.60 0.73 -16.33
CA PHE A 46 12.92 0.85 -17.62
C PHE A 46 13.79 1.74 -18.51
N ASN A 47 14.12 1.27 -19.72
CA ASN A 47 14.99 1.98 -20.66
C ASN A 47 16.33 2.47 -20.07
N GLY A 48 16.93 1.67 -19.18
CA GLY A 48 18.23 1.96 -18.56
C GLY A 48 18.18 2.98 -17.40
N GLU A 49 17.00 3.42 -16.98
CA GLU A 49 16.81 4.33 -15.86
C GLU A 49 15.89 3.73 -14.78
N LEU A 50 16.05 4.19 -13.54
CA LEU A 50 15.23 3.73 -12.40
C LEU A 50 13.95 4.54 -12.26
N TYR A 51 12.82 3.84 -12.19
CA TYR A 51 11.50 4.41 -12.01
C TYR A 51 10.80 3.89 -10.75
N ALA A 52 10.09 4.77 -10.06
CA ALA A 52 9.03 4.40 -9.14
C ALA A 52 7.81 3.93 -9.95
N CYS A 53 7.31 2.75 -9.61
CA CYS A 53 6.35 2.03 -10.42
C CYS A 53 5.16 1.55 -9.58
N VAL A 54 4.00 1.44 -10.22
CA VAL A 54 2.80 0.86 -9.64
C VAL A 54 2.35 -0.32 -10.51
N ASN A 55 2.21 -1.50 -9.91
CA ASN A 55 1.86 -2.75 -10.57
C ASN A 55 2.74 -3.04 -11.80
N GLY A 56 4.06 -2.77 -11.68
CA GLY A 56 5.02 -2.97 -12.77
C GLY A 56 4.97 -1.92 -13.89
N VAL A 57 4.21 -0.85 -13.71
CA VAL A 57 4.11 0.26 -14.67
C VAL A 57 4.96 1.43 -14.20
N PRO A 58 5.93 1.92 -15.01
CA PRO A 58 6.80 3.03 -14.63
C PRO A 58 6.03 4.35 -14.60
N LEU A 59 6.15 5.06 -13.48
CA LEU A 59 5.53 6.38 -13.29
C LEU A 59 6.58 7.48 -13.23
N PHE A 60 7.41 7.52 -12.18
CA PHE A 60 8.32 8.65 -11.96
C PHE A 60 9.77 8.18 -11.96
N GLY A 61 10.61 8.84 -12.77
CA GLY A 61 12.05 8.62 -12.74
C GLY A 61 12.70 9.39 -11.58
N VAL A 62 13.96 9.07 -11.26
CA VAL A 62 14.73 9.82 -10.24
C VAL A 62 14.81 11.31 -10.58
N SER A 63 14.87 11.66 -11.86
CA SER A 63 14.92 13.06 -12.33
C SER A 63 13.65 13.85 -12.03
N ASP A 64 12.51 13.18 -11.80
CA ASP A 64 11.21 13.84 -11.60
C ASP A 64 10.97 14.26 -10.16
N ILE A 65 11.76 13.71 -9.24
CA ILE A 65 11.65 13.97 -7.80
C ILE A 65 12.01 15.42 -7.45
N ASN A 66 12.88 16.04 -8.24
CA ASN A 66 13.36 17.41 -8.03
C ASN A 66 12.56 18.47 -8.81
N GLY A 67 11.60 18.06 -9.65
CA GLY A 67 10.77 18.95 -10.45
C GLY A 67 9.51 19.43 -9.73
N THR A 68 8.66 20.18 -10.43
CA THR A 68 7.33 20.52 -9.90
C THR A 68 6.36 19.35 -10.04
N LEU A 69 5.35 19.27 -9.16
CA LEU A 69 4.34 18.21 -9.22
C LEU A 69 3.62 18.12 -10.59
N PRO A 70 3.24 19.23 -11.25
CA PRO A 70 2.64 19.17 -12.59
C PRO A 70 3.57 18.57 -13.65
N GLU A 71 4.87 18.91 -13.62
CA GLU A 71 5.87 18.38 -14.54
C GLU A 71 6.08 16.88 -14.33
N ALA A 72 6.20 16.45 -13.07
CA ALA A 72 6.32 15.04 -12.73
C ALA A 72 5.11 14.24 -13.24
N VAL A 73 3.89 14.74 -13.06
CA VAL A 73 2.65 14.09 -13.56
C VAL A 73 2.63 14.03 -15.09
N ALA A 74 3.06 15.08 -15.78
CA ALA A 74 3.14 15.10 -17.23
C ALA A 74 4.10 14.01 -17.74
N LYS A 75 5.26 13.87 -17.08
CA LYS A 75 6.24 12.82 -17.41
C LYS A 75 5.72 11.42 -17.10
N ALA A 76 5.06 11.21 -15.97
CA ALA A 76 4.48 9.91 -15.65
C ALA A 76 3.44 9.44 -16.68
N ARG A 77 2.66 10.36 -17.25
CA ARG A 77 1.75 10.04 -18.37
C ARG A 77 2.49 9.65 -19.63
N GLN A 78 3.64 10.27 -19.90
CA GLN A 78 4.47 9.91 -21.05
C GLN A 78 5.08 8.51 -20.85
N ASN A 79 5.71 8.27 -19.69
CA ASN A 79 6.31 6.97 -19.34
C ASN A 79 5.29 5.83 -19.44
N TYR A 80 4.06 6.06 -19.00
CA TYR A 80 2.96 5.11 -19.15
C TYR A 80 2.66 4.77 -20.61
N LYS A 81 2.61 5.78 -21.49
CA LYS A 81 2.35 5.57 -22.93
C LYS A 81 3.48 4.79 -23.58
N ASP A 82 4.73 5.19 -23.32
CA ASP A 82 5.92 4.56 -23.89
C ASP A 82 5.99 3.08 -23.48
N TRP A 83 5.78 2.79 -22.20
CA TRP A 83 5.69 1.41 -21.70
C TRP A 83 4.57 0.61 -22.35
N LYS A 84 3.38 1.20 -22.55
CA LYS A 84 2.27 0.53 -23.22
C LYS A 84 2.61 0.20 -24.67
N GLU A 85 3.30 1.08 -25.38
CA GLU A 85 3.74 0.84 -26.75
C GLU A 85 4.76 -0.30 -26.80
N GLU A 86 5.81 -0.28 -25.98
CA GLU A 86 6.80 -1.36 -25.93
C GLU A 86 6.16 -2.74 -25.64
N LYS A 87 5.22 -2.81 -24.68
CA LYS A 87 4.51 -4.05 -24.37
C LYS A 87 3.60 -4.56 -25.49
N VAL A 88 3.22 -3.71 -26.44
CA VAL A 88 2.52 -4.13 -27.65
C VAL A 88 3.48 -4.76 -28.66
N TRP A 89 4.72 -4.26 -28.76
CA TRP A 89 5.75 -4.80 -29.65
C TRP A 89 6.42 -6.09 -29.13
N GLU A 90 6.35 -6.36 -27.82
CA GLU A 90 6.83 -7.61 -27.21
C GLU A 90 5.89 -8.82 -27.44
N LYS A 91 4.69 -8.63 -28.00
CA LYS A 91 3.73 -9.70 -28.33
C LYS A 91 3.89 -10.22 -29.74
#